data_AF-A0A534YC39-F1
#
_entry.id   AF-A0A534YC39-F1
#
_cell.length_a   1.000
_cell.length_b   1.000
_cell.length_c   1.000
_cell.angle_alpha   90.00
_cell.angle_beta   90.00
_cell.angle_gamma   90.00
#
_symmetry.space_group_name_H-M   'P 1'
#
loop_
_entity.id
_entity.type
_entity.pdbx_description
1 polymer ?
#
loop_
_entity_poly.entity_id
_entity_poly.type
_entity_poly.pdbx_seq_one_letter_code
_entity_poly.pdbx_strand_id
1 'polypeptide(L)' 'MNLTGDPDGLAALKSFQEGNRDYLKFLIQEARTVFEHQVDFKSPDGAQFRLHFDVKTGDFRVEKKP' A
#
# COMPACT_ATOMS: atom_id res chain seq x y z
N MET A 1 12.06 -4.46 -1.91
CA MET A 1 10.73 -3.96 -1.49
C MET A 1 10.73 -3.93 0.02
N ASN A 2 11.21 -2.83 0.60
CA ASN A 2 10.88 -2.50 1.98
C ASN A 2 9.53 -1.80 1.97
N LEU A 3 8.64 -2.32 2.80
CA LEU A 3 7.38 -1.69 3.14
C LEU A 3 7.61 -0.98 4.46
N THR A 4 7.62 0.35 4.42
CA THR A 4 7.90 1.20 5.58
C THR A 4 6.71 2.12 5.85
N GLY A 5 6.52 2.57 7.10
CA GLY A 5 5.42 3.47 7.44
C GLY A 5 4.52 2.92 8.55
N ASP A 6 3.24 3.25 8.47
CA ASP A 6 2.27 3.05 9.55
C ASP A 6 2.04 1.56 9.86
N PRO A 7 2.16 1.12 11.13
CA PRO A 7 2.07 -0.29 11.50
C PRO A 7 0.70 -0.90 11.17
N ASP A 8 -0.39 -0.14 11.28
CA ASP A 8 -1.74 -0.59 10.91
C ASP A 8 -1.85 -0.83 9.39
N GLY A 9 -1.26 0.08 8.60
CA GLY A 9 -1.26 -0.05 7.15
C GLY A 9 -0.41 -1.25 6.67
N LEU A 10 0.71 -1.51 7.33
CA LEU A 10 1.53 -2.70 7.09
C LEU A 10 0.80 -3.99 7.47
N ALA A 11 0.06 -3.98 8.59
CA ALA A 11 -0.79 -5.10 8.98
C ALA A 11 -1.89 -5.36 7.95
N ALA A 12 -2.53 -4.32 7.42
CA ALA A 12 -3.51 -4.43 6.35
C ALA A 12 -2.89 -5.04 5.08
N LEU A 13 -1.70 -4.59 4.66
CA LEU A 13 -1.01 -5.16 3.50
C LEU A 13 -0.62 -6.62 3.71
N LYS A 14 -0.22 -7.03 4.92
CA LYS A 14 -0.03 -8.44 5.26
C LYS A 14 -1.32 -9.24 5.15
N SER A 15 -2.45 -8.72 5.67
CA SER A 15 -3.75 -9.35 5.52
C SER A 15 -4.15 -9.51 4.04
N PHE A 16 -3.84 -8.53 3.19
CA PHE A 16 -4.04 -8.67 1.74
C PHE A 16 -3.09 -9.70 1.12
N GLN A 17 -1.85 -9.82 1.60
CA GLN A 17 -0.93 -10.83 1.11
C GLN A 17 -1.44 -12.26 1.37
N GLU A 18 -2.10 -12.50 2.50
CA GLU A 18 -2.65 -13.81 2.88
C GLU A 18 -4.03 -14.08 2.29
N GLY A 19 -4.92 -13.09 2.25
CA GLY A 19 -6.31 -13.27 1.80
C GLY A 19 -6.61 -12.84 0.36
N ASN A 20 -5.83 -11.92 -0.21
CA ASN A 20 -6.12 -11.26 -1.49
C ASN A 20 -4.84 -10.81 -2.22
N ARG A 21 -3.99 -11.78 -2.56
CA ARG A 21 -2.66 -11.52 -3.14
C ARG A 21 -2.74 -10.79 -4.49
N ASP A 22 -3.79 -11.02 -5.26
CA ASP A 22 -4.05 -10.32 -6.52
C ASP A 22 -4.41 -8.85 -6.31
N TYR A 23 -5.14 -8.54 -5.23
CA TYR A 23 -5.44 -7.16 -4.85
C TYR A 23 -4.17 -6.40 -4.44
N LEU A 24 -3.27 -7.04 -3.68
CA LEU A 24 -1.98 -6.44 -3.35
C LEU A 24 -1.14 -6.15 -4.60
N LYS A 25 -1.10 -7.08 -5.56
CA LYS A 25 -0.42 -6.87 -6.85
C LYS A 25 -1.04 -5.71 -7.62
N PHE A 26 -2.37 -5.61 -7.63
CA PHE A 26 -3.09 -4.53 -8.26
C PHE A 26 -2.72 -3.17 -7.64
N LEU A 27 -2.74 -3.04 -6.30
CA LEU A 27 -2.33 -1.81 -5.61
C LEU A 27 -0.87 -1.44 -5.91
N ILE A 28 0.04 -2.40 -5.86
CA ILE A 28 1.45 -2.19 -6.19
C ILE A 28 1.61 -1.75 -7.65
N GLN A 29 0.88 -2.36 -8.58
CA GLN A 29 0.93 -2.00 -9.98
C GLN A 29 0.34 -0.61 -10.21
N GLU A 30 -0.82 -0.30 -9.66
CA GLU A 30 -1.42 1.04 -9.72
C GLU A 30 -0.46 2.10 -9.16
N ALA A 31 0.08 1.90 -7.96
CA ALA A 31 1.03 2.82 -7.35
C ALA A 31 2.31 3.03 -8.20
N ARG A 32 2.67 2.06 -9.05
CA ARG A 32 3.81 2.21 -9.98
C ARG A 32 3.43 2.88 -11.29
N THR A 33 2.17 2.80 -11.70
CA THR A 33 1.71 3.27 -13.01
C THR A 33 1.07 4.65 -12.93
N VAL A 34 0.48 4.99 -11.79
CA VAL A 34 -0.15 6.29 -11.55
C VAL A 34 0.91 7.38 -11.42
N PHE A 35 0.64 8.55 -11.97
CA PHE A 35 1.61 9.65 -12.04
C PHE A 35 2.05 10.16 -10.66
N GLU A 36 1.12 10.15 -9.69
CA GLU A 36 1.40 10.53 -8.30
C GLU A 36 2.16 9.44 -7.52
N HIS A 37 2.39 8.28 -8.14
CA HIS A 37 2.99 7.10 -7.54
C HIS A 37 2.37 6.72 -6.19
N GLN A 38 1.07 6.95 -6.01
CA GLN A 38 0.37 6.68 -4.76
C GLN A 38 -1.00 6.08 -5.02
N VAL A 39 -1.40 5.11 -4.21
CA VAL A 39 -2.73 4.50 -4.28
C VAL A 39 -3.38 4.51 -2.91
N ASP A 40 -4.65 4.91 -2.87
CA ASP A 40 -5.46 4.85 -1.65
C ASP A 40 -6.11 3.46 -1.56
N PHE A 41 -6.01 2.83 -0.40
CA PHE A 41 -6.63 1.53 -0.12
C PHE A 41 -7.27 1.53 1.25
N LYS A 42 -8.23 0.63 1.47
CA LYS A 42 -8.97 0.55 2.73
C LYS A 42 -8.63 -0.75 3.42
N SER A 43 -8.28 -0.71 4.70
CA SER A 43 -8.06 -1.93 5.49
C SER A 43 -9.38 -2.65 5.77
N PRO A 44 -9.32 -3.96 6.10
CA PRO A 44 -10.50 -4.69 6.58
C PRO A 44 -11.15 -4.04 7.81
N ASP A 45 -10.38 -3.37 8.67
CA ASP A 45 -10.89 -2.57 9.80
C ASP A 45 -11.60 -1.27 9.39
N GLY A 46 -11.65 -0.95 8.09
CA GLY A 46 -12.33 0.22 7.56
C GLY A 46 -11.49 1.51 7.57
N ALA A 47 -10.24 1.45 8.04
CA ALA A 47 -9.32 2.59 7.99
C ALA A 47 -8.79 2.78 6.56
N GLN A 48 -8.67 4.04 6.13
CA GLN A 48 -8.07 4.37 4.83
C GLN A 48 -6.58 4.60 4.99
N PHE A 49 -5.81 4.00 4.09
CA PHE A 49 -4.37 4.13 4.00
C PHE A 49 -4.00 4.53 2.58
N ARG A 50 -2.84 5.17 2.47
CA ARG A 50 -2.22 5.55 1.22
C ARG A 50 -0.90 4.80 1.11
N LEU A 51 -0.76 4.04 0.03
CA LEU A 51 0.49 3.40 -0.34
C LEU A 51 1.19 4.29 -1.35
N HIS A 52 2.27 4.94 -0.93
CA HIS A 52 3.15 5.73 -1.77
C HIS A 52 4.32 4.87 -2.25
N PHE A 53 4.60 4.90 -3.54
CA PHE A 53 5.71 4.23 -4.18
C PHE A 53 6.83 5.22 -4.48
N ASP A 54 7.99 4.97 -3.90
CA ASP A 54 9.18 5.77 -4.16
C ASP A 54 9.91 5.22 -5.39
N VAL A 55 9.78 5.90 -6.52
CA VAL A 55 10.41 5.50 -7.79
C VAL A 55 11.94 5.50 -7.76
N LYS A 56 12.56 6.27 -6.86
CA LYS A 56 14.02 6.39 -6.79
C LYS A 56 14.64 5.19 -6.09
N THR A 57 13.97 4.68 -5.06
CA THR A 57 14.46 3.58 -4.22
C THR A 57 13.77 2.25 -4.55
N GLY A 58 12.59 2.29 -5.17
CA GLY A 58 11.74 1.12 -5.38
C GLY A 58 11.05 0.64 -4.10
N ASP A 59 10.98 1.50 -3.09
CA ASP A 59 10.35 1.22 -1.80
C ASP A 59 8.90 1.71 -1.73
N PHE A 60 8.15 1.11 -0.82
CA PHE A 60 6.75 1.41 -0.60
C PHE A 60 6.58 1.99 0.80
N ARG A 61 5.91 3.13 0.89
CA ARG A 61 5.61 3.82 2.12
C ARG A 61 4.11 3.82 2.38
N VAL A 62 3.70 3.40 3.56
CA VAL A 62 2.28 3.38 3.95
C VAL A 62 2.00 4.53 4.91
N GLU A 63 1.00 5.34 4.58
CA GLU A 63 0.56 6.45 5.41
C GLU A 63 -0.93 6.32 5.72
N LYS A 64 -1.32 6.52 6.97
CA LYS A 64 -2.73 6.51 7.36
C LYS A 64 -3.37 7.82 6.92
N LYS A 65 -4.50 7.73 6.21
CA LYS A 65 -5.29 8.92 5.91
C LYS A 65 -6.12 9.33 7.14
N PRO A 66 -6.10 10.60 7.53
CA PRO A 66 -6.95 11.12 8.61
C PRO A 66 -8.43 11.14 8.22
#